data_AF-A0A6G2D7K4-F1
#
_entry.id   AF-A0A6G2D7K4-F1
#
_cell.length_a   1.000
_cell.length_b   1.000
_cell.length_c   1.000
_cell.angle_alpha   90.00
_cell.angle_beta   90.00
_cell.angle_gamma   90.00
#
_symmetry.space_group_name_H-M   'P 1'
#
loop_
_entity.id
_entity.type
_entity.pdbx_description
1 polymer ?
#
loop_
_entity_poly.entity_id
_entity_poly.type
_entity_poly.pdbx_seq_one_letter_code
_entity_poly.pdbx_strand_id
1 'polypeptide(L)' 'MTKHIQWNGTLSQEGYDILKGEGGCIVCPTKVGYIIMTSNKAGLERKFEAKERNRNKPGVVLCGS' A
#
# COMPACT_ATOMS: atom_id res chain seq x y z
N MET A 1 8.34 10.83 11.37
CA MET A 1 9.38 9.85 10.94
C MET A 1 8.68 8.59 10.48
N THR A 2 9.11 8.01 9.36
CA THR A 2 8.54 6.77 8.81
C THR A 2 9.51 5.62 9.06
N LYS A 3 9.00 4.46 9.49
CA LYS A 3 9.83 3.27 9.74
C LYS A 3 10.21 2.60 8.41
N HIS A 4 11.48 2.19 8.29
CA HIS A 4 11.99 1.41 7.15
C HIS A 4 12.39 0.03 7.65
N ILE A 5 12.03 -1.01 6.89
CA ILE A 5 12.39 -2.40 7.15
C ILE A 5 12.90 -3.04 5.86
N GLN A 6 13.76 -4.06 5.97
CA GLN A 6 14.23 -4.84 4.83
C GLN A 6 13.43 -6.13 4.71
N TRP A 7 12.92 -6.41 3.52
CA TRP A 7 12.19 -7.65 3.26
C TRP A 7 13.17 -8.83 3.15
N ASN A 8 12.84 -9.94 3.81
CA ASN A 8 13.68 -11.12 3.92
C ASN A 8 13.21 -12.31 3.05
N GLY A 9 12.25 -12.09 2.14
CA GLY A 9 11.70 -13.15 1.29
C GLY A 9 10.47 -13.86 1.86
N THR A 10 10.10 -13.65 3.12
CA THR A 10 8.91 -14.27 3.75
C THR A 10 7.76 -13.27 3.87
N LEU A 11 6.54 -13.72 4.19
CA LEU A 11 5.43 -12.81 4.45
C LEU A 11 5.82 -11.74 5.49
N SER A 12 5.62 -10.46 5.15
CA SER A 12 5.78 -9.36 6.11
C SER A 12 4.52 -9.26 6.98
N GLN A 13 4.57 -9.85 8.18
CA GLN A 13 3.47 -9.78 9.13
C GLN A 13 3.16 -8.32 9.52
N GLU A 14 4.19 -7.49 9.72
CA GLU A 14 4.05 -6.05 10.00
C GLU A 14 3.31 -5.32 8.87
N GLY A 15 3.65 -5.61 7.61
CA GLY A 15 2.96 -5.02 6.46
C GLY A 15 1.51 -5.48 6.34
N TYR A 16 1.23 -6.75 6.62
CA TYR A 16 -0.11 -7.30 6.63
C TYR A 16 -0.98 -6.66 7.71
N ASP A 17 -0.48 -6.55 8.96
CA ASP A 17 -1.24 -6.00 10.08
C ASP A 17 -1.56 -4.51 9.86
N ILE A 18 -0.62 -3.74 9.28
CA ILE A 18 -0.89 -2.34 8.88
C ILE A 18 -2.01 -2.28 7.83
N LEU A 19 -1.97 -3.13 6.81
CA LEU A 19 -2.98 -3.15 5.74
C LEU A 19 -4.34 -3.69 6.21
N LYS A 20 -4.36 -4.57 7.20
CA LYS A 20 -5.59 -5.07 7.83
C LYS A 20 -6.27 -3.97 8.67
N GLY A 21 -5.49 -3.06 9.26
CA GLY A 21 -5.99 -1.93 10.02
C GLY A 21 -6.71 -0.87 9.18
N GLU A 22 -7.56 -0.07 9.83
CA GLU A 22 -8.24 1.06 9.19
C GLU A 22 -7.22 2.13 8.75
N GLY A 23 -7.37 2.62 7.51
CA GLY A 23 -6.49 3.66 6.97
C GLY A 23 -5.06 3.20 6.63
N GLY A 24 -4.76 1.90 6.74
CA GLY A 24 -3.47 1.30 6.40
C GLY A 24 -2.94 1.72 5.03
N CYS A 25 -1.68 2.17 4.99
CA CYS A 25 -1.01 2.60 3.77
C CYS A 25 0.49 2.29 3.86
N ILE A 26 1.00 1.46 2.95
CA ILE A 26 2.42 1.05 2.92
C ILE A 26 3.02 1.23 1.52
N VAL A 27 4.35 1.31 1.46
CA VAL A 27 5.12 1.15 0.22
C VAL A 27 5.63 -0.30 0.15
N CYS A 28 5.43 -0.94 -1.00
CA CYS A 28 5.79 -2.35 -1.22
C CYS A 28 6.59 -2.51 -2.53
N PRO A 29 7.68 -3.30 -2.55
CA PRO A 29 8.42 -3.59 -3.77
C PRO A 29 7.62 -4.49 -4.71
N THR A 30 7.91 -4.37 -6.00
CA THR A 30 7.37 -5.17 -7.12
C THR A 30 8.52 -5.56 -8.04
N LYS A 31 8.25 -6.41 -9.04
CA LYS A 31 9.25 -6.76 -10.06
C LYS A 31 9.82 -5.55 -10.82
N VAL A 32 9.08 -4.44 -10.91
CA VAL A 32 9.41 -3.28 -11.75
C VAL A 32 9.51 -1.97 -10.97
N GLY A 33 9.70 -2.01 -9.65
CA GLY A 33 9.78 -0.83 -8.80
C GLY A 33 8.88 -0.93 -7.57
N TYR A 34 8.16 0.14 -7.23
CA TYR A 34 7.40 0.24 -5.97
C TYR A 34 5.94 0.64 -6.20
N ILE A 35 5.07 0.17 -5.30
CA ILE A 35 3.65 0.56 -5.25
C ILE A 35 3.26 1.06 -3.86
N ILE A 36 2.22 1.89 -3.82
CA ILE A 36 1.49 2.24 -2.59
C ILE A 36 0.29 1.31 -2.46
N MET A 37 0.23 0.54 -1.38
CA MET A 37 -0.83 -0.42 -1.08
C MET A 37 -1.74 0.07 0.03
N THR A 38 -3.03 -0.20 -0.10
CA THR A 38 -4.08 0.05 0.89
C THR A 38 -5.26 -0.88 0.61
N SER A 39 -6.15 -1.07 1.58
CA SER A 39 -7.27 -2.03 1.54
C SER A 39 -8.64 -1.41 1.79
N ASN A 40 -8.71 -0.12 2.16
CA ASN A 40 -9.96 0.53 2.56
C ASN A 40 -10.03 1.99 2.09
N LYS A 41 -11.22 2.59 2.24
CA LYS A 41 -11.51 3.96 1.79
C LYS A 41 -10.55 4.98 2.42
N ALA A 42 -10.33 4.92 3.73
CA ALA A 42 -9.47 5.87 4.44
C ALA A 42 -8.02 5.84 3.90
N GLY A 43 -7.48 4.65 3.61
CA GLY A 43 -6.14 4.57 3.02
C GLY A 43 -6.10 4.92 1.53
N LEU A 44 -7.20 4.73 0.79
CA LEU A 44 -7.32 5.28 -0.58
C LEU A 44 -7.27 6.81 -0.57
N GLU A 45 -7.97 7.48 0.35
CA GLU A 45 -7.90 8.94 0.47
C GLU A 45 -6.47 9.43 0.67
N ARG A 46 -5.74 8.82 1.61
CA ARG A 46 -4.31 9.11 1.86
C ARG A 46 -3.45 8.89 0.62
N LYS A 47 -3.71 7.81 -0.14
CA LYS A 47 -2.96 7.48 -1.36
C LYS A 47 -3.20 8.49 -2.48
N PHE A 48 -4.44 8.96 -2.65
CA PHE A 48 -4.76 9.95 -3.68
C PHE A 48 -4.18 11.32 -3.34
N GLU A 49 -4.27 11.73 -2.07
CA GLU A 49 -3.68 12.96 -1.55
C GLU A 49 -2.15 12.96 -1.72
N ALA A 50 -1.46 11.93 -1.24
CA ALA A 50 0.00 11.85 -1.28
C ALA A 50 0.59 11.79 -2.71
N LYS A 51 -0.21 11.39 -3.71
CA LYS A 51 0.22 11.32 -5.12
C LYS A 51 -0.31 12.45 -5.99
N GLU A 52 -1.13 13.35 -5.42
CA GLU A 52 -1.86 14.38 -6.16
C GLU A 52 -2.55 13.81 -7.42
N ARG A 53 -3.14 12.61 -7.28
CA ARG A 53 -3.69 11.86 -8.42
C ARG A 53 -5.11 12.32 -8.75
N ASN A 54 -5.41 12.51 -10.04
CA ASN A 54 -6.78 12.77 -10.47
C ASN A 54 -7.73 11.63 -10.04
N ARG A 55 -8.83 12.00 -9.38
CA ARG A 55 -9.83 11.11 -8.78
C ARG A 55 -10.53 10.19 -9.79
N ASN A 56 -10.59 10.60 -11.07
CA ASN A 56 -11.16 9.78 -12.13
C ASN A 56 -10.25 8.65 -12.62
N LYS A 57 -8.98 8.59 -12.17
CA LYS A 57 -8.05 7.52 -12.52
C LYS A 57 -8.02 6.48 -11.40
N PRO A 58 -8.74 5.35 -11.52
CA PRO A 58 -8.88 4.39 -10.43
C PRO A 58 -7.54 3.75 -10.04
N GLY A 59 -7.54 3.09 -8.88
CA GLY A 59 -6.52 2.10 -8.54
C GLY A 59 -6.71 0.81 -9.35
N VAL A 60 -5.85 -0.17 -9.07
CA VAL A 60 -5.94 -1.52 -9.65
C VAL A 60 -6.24 -2.52 -8.55
N VAL A 61 -6.86 -3.65 -8.91
CA VAL A 61 -7.04 -4.80 -8.01
C VAL A 61 -5.85 -5.73 -8.15
N LEU A 62 -5.26 -6.15 -7.02
CA LEU A 62 -4.17 -7.11 -6.97
C LEU A 62 -4.73 -8.48 -6.56
N CYS A 63 -4.80 -9.43 -7.51
CA CYS A 63 -5.34 -10.77 -7.26
C CYS A 63 -4.27 -11.71 -6.69
N GLY A 64 -4.64 -12.51 -5.69
CA GLY A 64 -3.77 -13.51 -5.05
C GLY A 64 -4.08 -14.96 -5.42
N SER A 65 -5.15 -15.21 -6.19
CA SER A 65 -5.62 -16.52 -6.67
C SER A 65 -6.41 -16.35 -7.97
#